data_AF-A0A6C0DX06-F1
#
_entry.id   AF-A0A6C0DX06-F1
#
_cell.length_a   1.000
_cell.length_b   1.000
_cell.length_c   1.000
_cell.angle_alpha   90.00
_cell.angle_beta   90.00
_cell.angle_gamma   90.00
#
_symmetry.space_group_name_H-M   'P 1'
#
loop_
_entity.id
_entity.type
_entity.pdbx_description
1 polymer ?
#
loop_
_entity_poly.entity_id
_entity_poly.type
_entity_poly.pdbx_seq_one_letter_code
_entity_poly.pdbx_strand_id
1 'polypeptide(L)'
;MYSVNIIMEKRINDKVLEYVTNFKLAIKSYVDENQSIKFEEKSDLLKFIFDIDRLHITKDDFAKRKRSKSVIPFYDRCIAKKACGEQCTRKKQTNADFCGTHDKNRPHGVITPNNNEEIVKNVELEIWLQEINGINYFIDKNNNIYKSEDIIYNSKNPQIIAKYEKENGKYKFVNSYTN
;
A
#
# COMPACT_ATOMS: atom_id res chain seq x y z
N MET A 1 -3.14 6.59 -25.45
CA MET A 1 -3.38 7.42 -24.25
C MET A 1 -2.08 8.02 -23.70
N TYR A 2 -0.98 7.27 -23.59
CA TYR A 2 0.33 7.78 -23.13
C TYR A 2 0.90 8.93 -23.98
N SER A 3 0.79 8.87 -25.31
CA SER A 3 1.33 9.91 -26.20
C SER A 3 0.62 11.26 -26.09
N VAL A 4 -0.66 11.28 -25.68
CA VAL A 4 -1.44 12.53 -25.54
C VAL A 4 -0.97 13.32 -24.31
N ASN A 5 -0.62 12.64 -23.22
CA ASN A 5 -0.15 13.28 -21.99
C ASN A 5 1.20 13.98 -22.16
N ILE A 6 2.12 13.38 -22.93
CA ILE A 6 3.44 13.98 -23.21
C ILE A 6 3.28 15.29 -24.02
N ILE A 7 2.34 15.31 -24.97
CA ILE A 7 2.04 16.49 -25.77
C ILE A 7 1.43 17.61 -24.91
N MET A 8 0.59 17.28 -23.93
CA MET A 8 -0.02 18.27 -23.02
C MET A 8 0.96 18.81 -21.97
N GLU A 9 1.77 17.94 -21.35
CA GLU A 9 2.81 18.32 -20.38
C GLU A 9 3.76 19.36 -20.97
N LYS A 10 4.28 19.08 -22.18
CA LYS A 10 5.16 20.01 -22.89
C LYS A 10 4.47 21.35 -23.17
N ARG A 11 3.24 21.34 -23.70
CA ARG A 11 2.50 22.57 -24.01
C ARG A 11 2.25 23.45 -22.79
N ILE A 12 2.00 22.85 -21.62
CA ILE A 12 1.76 23.61 -20.40
C ILE A 12 3.08 24.20 -19.89
N ASN A 13 4.15 23.41 -19.86
CA ASN A 13 5.48 23.90 -19.49
C ASN A 13 5.95 25.04 -20.41
N ASP A 14 5.70 24.95 -21.73
CA ASP A 14 6.02 26.00 -22.69
C ASP A 14 5.27 27.31 -22.38
N LYS A 15 3.96 27.22 -22.06
CA LYS A 15 3.16 28.40 -21.67
C LYS A 15 3.60 29.03 -20.36
N VAL A 16 3.94 28.21 -19.36
CA VAL A 16 4.46 28.68 -18.07
C VAL A 16 5.81 29.37 -18.29
N LEU A 17 6.67 28.78 -19.11
CA LEU A 17 7.98 29.36 -19.45
C LEU A 17 7.84 30.72 -20.13
N GLU A 18 6.96 30.83 -21.12
CA GLU A 18 6.69 32.09 -21.81
C GLU A 18 6.20 33.17 -20.84
N TYR A 19 5.22 32.83 -19.98
CA TYR A 19 4.69 33.75 -18.99
C TYR A 19 5.77 34.23 -17.99
N VAL A 20 6.53 33.31 -17.41
CA VAL A 20 7.60 33.64 -16.45
C VAL A 20 8.71 34.45 -17.11
N THR A 21 9.05 34.16 -18.36
CA THR A 21 10.06 34.93 -19.11
C THR A 21 9.59 36.36 -19.34
N ASN A 22 8.36 36.54 -19.79
CA ASN A 22 7.76 37.87 -19.99
C ASN A 22 7.65 38.64 -18.67
N PHE A 23 7.32 37.95 -17.58
CA PHE A 23 7.28 38.54 -16.24
C PHE A 23 8.67 39.02 -15.77
N LYS A 24 9.71 38.18 -15.91
CA LYS A 24 11.10 38.55 -15.58
C LYS A 24 11.59 39.73 -16.44
N LEU A 25 11.23 39.76 -17.73
CA LEU A 25 11.54 40.86 -18.64
C LEU A 25 10.82 42.16 -18.25
N ALA A 26 9.55 42.09 -17.87
CA ALA A 26 8.79 43.27 -17.42
C ALA A 26 9.41 43.87 -16.15
N ILE A 27 9.83 43.04 -15.19
CA ILE A 27 10.54 43.51 -14.00
C ILE A 27 11.88 44.14 -14.39
N LYS A 28 12.63 43.52 -15.31
CA LYS A 28 13.89 44.09 -15.79
C LYS A 28 13.67 45.49 -16.38
N SER A 29 12.71 45.67 -17.28
CA SER A 29 12.38 46.97 -17.85
C SER A 29 12.01 48.00 -16.79
N TYR A 30 11.19 47.61 -15.80
CA TYR A 30 10.83 48.49 -14.70
C TYR A 30 12.04 48.92 -13.84
N VAL A 31 12.94 47.99 -13.53
CA VAL A 31 14.16 48.28 -12.77
C VAL A 31 15.12 49.16 -13.56
N ASP A 32 15.24 48.95 -14.87
CA ASP A 32 16.10 49.74 -15.75
C ASP A 32 15.60 51.20 -15.86
N GLU A 33 14.28 51.40 -16.00
CA GLU A 33 13.64 52.72 -16.10
C GLU A 33 13.67 53.52 -14.77
N ASN A 34 13.71 52.85 -13.62
CA ASN A 34 13.74 53.52 -12.32
C ASN A 34 15.13 54.06 -11.98
N GLN A 35 15.35 55.37 -12.13
CA GLN A 35 16.62 56.04 -11.79
C GLN A 35 16.90 56.12 -10.28
N SER A 36 15.89 55.88 -9.44
CA SER A 36 15.99 56.00 -7.98
C SER A 36 16.74 54.86 -7.28
N ILE A 37 16.99 53.74 -7.98
CA ILE A 37 17.69 52.56 -7.42
C ILE A 37 19.17 52.62 -7.82
N LYS A 38 20.08 52.40 -6.87
CA LYS A 38 21.53 52.37 -7.15
C LYS A 38 21.88 51.18 -8.05
N PHE A 39 22.89 51.34 -8.90
CA PHE A 39 23.30 50.32 -9.88
C PHE A 39 23.64 48.95 -9.25
N GLU A 40 24.34 48.95 -8.11
CA GLU A 40 24.69 47.72 -7.38
C GLU A 40 23.44 46.96 -6.91
N GLU A 41 22.49 47.67 -6.29
CA GLU A 41 21.21 47.13 -5.83
C GLU A 41 20.35 46.62 -6.99
N LYS A 42 20.41 47.27 -8.17
CA LYS A 42 19.76 46.78 -9.40
C LYS A 42 20.36 45.45 -9.86
N SER A 43 21.69 45.34 -9.88
CA SER A 43 22.39 44.14 -10.34
C SER A 43 22.06 42.93 -9.48
N ASP A 44 22.09 43.10 -8.16
CA ASP A 44 21.83 42.02 -7.20
C ASP A 44 20.36 41.59 -7.22
N LEU A 45 19.42 42.54 -7.34
CA LEU A 45 18.00 42.24 -7.51
C LEU A 45 17.72 41.45 -8.79
N LEU A 46 18.33 41.84 -9.91
CA LEU A 46 18.14 41.13 -11.19
C LEU A 46 18.73 39.72 -11.13
N LYS A 47 19.93 39.54 -10.57
CA LYS A 47 20.50 38.20 -10.37
C LYS A 47 19.56 37.33 -9.55
N PHE A 48 19.12 37.82 -8.39
CA PHE A 48 18.18 37.10 -7.54
C PHE A 48 16.93 36.64 -8.28
N ILE A 49 16.28 37.53 -9.06
CA ILE A 49 15.06 37.22 -9.80
C ILE A 49 15.31 36.22 -10.95
N PHE A 50 16.41 36.37 -11.68
CA PHE A 50 16.72 35.51 -12.81
C PHE A 50 17.18 34.12 -12.37
N ASP A 51 17.83 34.01 -11.21
CA ASP A 51 18.29 32.75 -10.62
C ASP A 51 17.17 31.92 -9.97
N ILE A 52 15.95 32.47 -9.79
CA ILE A 52 14.80 31.69 -9.32
C ILE A 52 14.52 30.53 -10.28
N ASP A 53 14.54 29.32 -9.71
CA ASP A 53 14.24 28.07 -10.39
C ASP A 53 12.89 28.11 -11.10
N ARG A 54 12.85 27.47 -12.27
CA ARG A 54 11.65 27.40 -13.09
C ARG A 54 10.71 26.34 -12.53
N LEU A 55 9.43 26.69 -12.46
CA LEU A 55 8.38 25.70 -12.22
C LEU A 55 8.38 24.69 -13.37
N HIS A 56 8.61 23.42 -13.05
CA HIS A 56 8.60 22.32 -14.01
C HIS A 56 7.50 21.33 -13.63
N ILE A 57 6.46 21.26 -14.46
CA ILE A 57 5.32 20.36 -14.25
C ILE A 57 5.69 18.99 -14.82
N THR A 58 5.51 17.95 -14.00
CA THR A 58 5.84 16.57 -14.31
C THR A 58 4.58 15.74 -14.57
N LYS A 59 4.76 14.50 -15.03
CA LYS A 59 3.65 13.55 -15.26
C LYS A 59 2.84 13.25 -14.00
N ASP A 60 3.47 13.27 -12.83
CA ASP A 60 2.81 12.97 -11.57
C ASP A 60 1.79 14.05 -11.19
N ASP A 61 1.99 15.29 -11.64
CA ASP A 61 1.05 16.40 -11.42
C ASP A 61 -0.28 16.19 -12.18
N PHE A 62 -0.25 15.42 -13.26
CA PHE A 62 -1.45 15.04 -14.03
C PHE A 62 -2.02 13.67 -13.62
N ALA A 63 -1.29 12.91 -12.80
CA ALA A 63 -1.73 11.60 -12.37
C ALA A 63 -2.85 11.73 -11.33
N LYS A 64 -4.03 11.16 -11.64
CA LYS A 64 -5.10 11.05 -10.65
C LYS A 64 -4.59 10.15 -9.51
N ARG A 65 -4.43 10.71 -8.31
CA ARG A 65 -3.96 9.97 -7.13
C ARG A 65 -4.73 8.66 -6.98
N LYS A 66 -4.02 7.54 -7.13
CA LYS A 66 -4.56 6.21 -6.88
C LYS A 66 -4.56 5.99 -5.37
N ARG A 67 -5.71 6.15 -4.72
CA ARG A 67 -5.85 5.82 -3.30
C ARG A 67 -5.49 4.34 -3.10
N SER A 68 -4.56 4.06 -2.20
CA SER A 68 -4.28 2.69 -1.75
C SER A 68 -5.60 2.07 -1.28
N LYS A 69 -6.01 0.99 -1.92
CA LYS A 69 -7.18 0.23 -1.47
C LYS A 69 -6.71 -0.65 -0.31
N SER A 70 -7.15 -0.36 0.91
CA SER A 70 -7.02 -1.34 1.99
C SER A 70 -7.91 -2.54 1.65
N VAL A 71 -7.32 -3.72 1.58
CA VAL A 71 -8.07 -4.95 1.30
C VAL A 71 -8.75 -5.36 2.60
N ILE A 72 -10.07 -5.28 2.63
CA ILE A 72 -10.87 -5.78 3.75
C ILE A 72 -10.96 -7.31 3.59
N PRO A 73 -10.71 -8.12 4.63
CA PRO A 73 -10.89 -9.56 4.58
C PRO A 73 -12.31 -9.95 4.16
N PHE A 74 -12.49 -11.06 3.44
CA PHE A 74 -13.80 -11.44 2.89
C PHE A 74 -14.88 -11.60 3.96
N TYR A 75 -14.55 -12.17 5.12
CA TYR A 75 -15.48 -12.35 6.25
C TYR A 75 -15.97 -11.03 6.88
N ASP A 76 -15.24 -9.94 6.67
CA ASP A 76 -15.58 -8.59 7.15
C ASP A 76 -16.27 -7.74 6.07
N ARG A 77 -16.42 -8.26 4.86
CA ARG A 77 -17.10 -7.55 3.76
C ARG A 77 -18.61 -7.69 3.89
N CYS A 78 -19.28 -6.65 3.42
CA CYS A 78 -20.72 -6.64 3.21
C CYS A 78 -21.14 -7.76 2.24
N ILE A 79 -22.19 -8.52 2.57
CA ILE A 79 -22.66 -9.66 1.76
C ILE A 79 -23.52 -9.24 0.56
N ALA A 80 -23.91 -7.98 0.45
CA ALA A 80 -24.77 -7.50 -0.63
C ALA A 80 -24.03 -7.39 -1.98
N LYS A 81 -24.78 -7.49 -3.08
CA LYS A 81 -24.27 -7.37 -4.44
C LYS A 81 -24.24 -5.93 -4.94
N LYS A 82 -23.20 -5.59 -5.70
CA LYS A 82 -23.15 -4.38 -6.54
C LYS A 82 -24.01 -4.58 -7.79
N ALA A 83 -24.24 -3.51 -8.55
CA ALA A 83 -24.94 -3.58 -9.85
C ALA A 83 -24.26 -4.53 -10.85
N CYS A 84 -22.95 -4.75 -10.73
CA CYS A 84 -22.20 -5.73 -11.53
C CYS A 84 -22.33 -7.18 -11.05
N GLY A 85 -23.15 -7.47 -10.03
CA GLY A 85 -23.34 -8.81 -9.47
C GLY A 85 -22.28 -9.27 -8.47
N GLU A 86 -21.13 -8.59 -8.38
CA GLU A 86 -20.05 -8.90 -7.44
C GLU A 86 -20.32 -8.45 -6.00
N GLN A 87 -19.57 -9.00 -5.03
CA GLN A 87 -19.66 -8.62 -3.62
C GLN A 87 -19.32 -7.15 -3.41
N CYS A 88 -20.10 -6.51 -2.54
CA CYS A 88 -19.73 -5.22 -1.99
C CYS A 88 -18.37 -5.31 -1.30
N THR A 89 -17.43 -4.43 -1.68
CA THR A 89 -16.07 -4.42 -1.12
C THR A 89 -15.95 -3.61 0.18
N ARG A 90 -17.06 -3.05 0.69
CA ARG A 90 -17.08 -2.23 1.91
C ARG A 90 -17.16 -3.13 3.14
N LYS A 91 -16.61 -2.64 4.27
CA LYS A 91 -16.69 -3.32 5.56
C LYS A 91 -18.16 -3.34 6.03
N LYS A 92 -18.61 -4.47 6.57
CA LYS A 92 -19.91 -4.56 7.22
C LYS A 92 -19.92 -3.78 8.54
N GLN A 93 -21.08 -3.32 8.99
CA GLN A 93 -21.22 -2.64 10.27
C GLN A 93 -21.09 -3.65 11.43
N THR A 94 -20.77 -3.16 12.62
CA THR A 94 -20.72 -3.99 13.83
C THR A 94 -22.08 -4.67 14.03
N ASN A 95 -22.08 -6.00 14.15
CA ASN A 95 -23.28 -6.83 14.30
C ASN A 95 -24.28 -6.75 13.13
N ALA A 96 -23.82 -6.39 11.93
CA ALA A 96 -24.63 -6.45 10.73
C ALA A 96 -23.88 -7.15 9.59
N ASP A 97 -24.61 -7.76 8.67
CA ASP A 97 -24.03 -8.40 7.48
C ASP A 97 -23.79 -7.41 6.33
N PHE A 98 -24.23 -6.17 6.50
CA PHE A 98 -24.23 -5.14 5.47
C PHE A 98 -23.38 -3.93 5.86
N CYS A 99 -22.91 -3.20 4.85
CA CYS A 99 -22.37 -1.86 5.05
C CYS A 99 -23.53 -0.86 5.14
N GLY A 100 -23.30 0.31 5.73
CA GLY A 100 -24.39 1.28 5.98
C GLY A 100 -25.13 1.80 4.74
N THR A 101 -24.66 1.55 3.52
CA THR A 101 -25.42 1.82 2.29
C THR A 101 -26.36 0.68 1.92
N HIS A 102 -25.90 -0.57 2.02
CA HIS A 102 -26.71 -1.74 1.72
C HIS A 102 -27.69 -2.10 2.85
N ASP A 103 -27.44 -1.59 4.06
CA ASP A 103 -28.39 -1.64 5.17
C ASP A 103 -29.60 -0.72 4.92
N LYS A 104 -29.35 0.48 4.38
CA LYS A 104 -30.40 1.46 4.06
C LYS A 104 -31.19 1.12 2.81
N ASN A 105 -30.52 0.67 1.75
CA ASN A 105 -31.13 0.36 0.46
C ASN A 105 -30.41 -0.84 -0.19
N ARG A 106 -31.13 -1.96 -0.38
CA ARG A 106 -30.58 -3.18 -0.99
C ARG A 106 -31.17 -3.44 -2.38
N PRO A 107 -30.52 -2.97 -3.46
CA PRO A 107 -31.09 -3.07 -4.81
C PRO A 107 -30.85 -4.41 -5.52
N HIS A 108 -29.72 -5.11 -5.28
CA HIS A 108 -29.28 -6.21 -6.17
C HIS A 108 -29.14 -7.58 -5.48
N GLY A 109 -29.70 -7.74 -4.28
CA GLY A 109 -29.69 -8.99 -3.52
C GLY A 109 -28.38 -9.24 -2.74
N VAL A 110 -28.17 -10.49 -2.33
CA VAL A 110 -27.05 -10.94 -1.48
C VAL A 110 -26.24 -12.03 -2.17
N ILE A 111 -24.98 -12.16 -1.75
CA ILE A 111 -24.15 -13.31 -2.10
C ILE A 111 -24.45 -14.41 -1.12
N THR A 112 -24.90 -15.54 -1.67
CA THR A 112 -24.91 -16.81 -0.95
C THR A 112 -23.48 -17.33 -0.97
N PRO A 113 -22.82 -17.51 0.19
CA PRO A 113 -21.51 -18.15 0.19
C PRO A 113 -21.67 -19.57 -0.36
N ASN A 114 -20.92 -19.90 -1.42
CA ASN A 114 -20.65 -21.29 -1.71
C ASN A 114 -19.81 -21.81 -0.54
N ASN A 115 -20.23 -22.90 0.09
CA ASN A 115 -19.52 -23.54 1.23
C ASN A 115 -18.09 -24.03 0.90
N ASN A 116 -17.54 -23.67 -0.26
CA ASN A 116 -16.27 -24.16 -0.81
C ASN A 116 -15.16 -23.10 -0.84
N GLU A 117 -15.42 -21.85 -0.41
CA GLU A 117 -14.33 -20.89 -0.20
C GLU A 117 -13.74 -21.15 1.20
N GLU A 118 -12.65 -21.92 1.26
CA GLU A 118 -11.86 -22.07 2.46
C GLU A 118 -11.55 -20.69 3.03
N ILE A 119 -12.09 -20.41 4.21
CA ILE A 119 -11.81 -19.18 4.95
C ILE A 119 -10.33 -19.25 5.31
N VAL A 120 -9.47 -18.66 4.49
CA VAL A 120 -8.05 -18.50 4.78
C VAL A 120 -7.95 -17.53 5.97
N LYS A 121 -8.09 -18.07 7.18
CA LYS A 121 -7.78 -17.36 8.41
C LYS A 121 -6.27 -17.34 8.50
N ASN A 122 -5.67 -16.16 8.36
CA ASN A 122 -4.28 -15.98 8.80
C ASN A 122 -4.28 -16.18 10.31
N VAL A 123 -3.77 -17.32 10.78
CA VAL A 123 -3.62 -17.64 12.20
C VAL A 123 -2.20 -17.22 12.60
N GLU A 124 -2.10 -16.34 13.59
CA GLU A 124 -0.80 -16.05 14.22
C GLU A 124 -0.38 -17.27 15.04
N LEU A 125 0.80 -17.83 14.71
CA LEU A 125 1.37 -19.01 15.33
C LEU A 125 2.57 -18.60 16.19
N GLU A 126 2.49 -18.88 17.49
CA GLU A 126 3.58 -18.68 18.44
C GLU A 126 4.46 -19.95 18.45
N ILE A 127 5.71 -19.78 18.05
CA ILE A 127 6.72 -20.84 17.97
C ILE A 127 7.93 -20.50 18.85
N TRP A 128 8.54 -21.51 19.44
CA TRP A 128 9.77 -21.35 20.21
C TRP A 128 10.72 -22.51 19.96
N LEU A 129 11.96 -22.32 20.39
CA LEU A 129 13.05 -23.28 20.21
C LEU A 129 13.13 -24.20 21.43
N GLN A 130 13.13 -25.51 21.18
CA GLN A 130 13.18 -26.53 22.21
C GLN A 130 14.23 -27.58 21.87
N GLU A 131 15.06 -27.91 22.85
CA GLU A 131 16.04 -28.98 22.72
C GLU A 131 15.35 -30.34 22.95
N ILE A 132 15.50 -31.25 21.98
CA ILE A 132 15.04 -32.64 22.03
C ILE A 132 16.22 -33.52 21.64
N ASN A 133 16.68 -34.37 22.56
CA ASN A 133 17.83 -35.28 22.34
C ASN A 133 19.12 -34.57 21.84
N GLY A 134 19.39 -33.35 22.31
CA GLY A 134 20.60 -32.59 21.94
C GLY A 134 20.50 -31.81 20.62
N ILE A 135 19.35 -31.83 19.95
CA ILE A 135 19.08 -31.05 18.73
C ILE A 135 17.96 -30.05 19.00
N ASN A 136 18.14 -28.83 18.51
CA ASN A 136 17.18 -27.75 18.66
C ASN A 136 16.12 -27.79 17.54
N TYR A 137 14.85 -27.78 17.95
CA TYR A 137 13.71 -27.77 17.04
C TYR A 137 12.77 -26.60 17.32
N PHE A 138 12.09 -26.12 16.28
CA PHE A 138 11.00 -25.16 16.43
C PHE A 138 9.70 -25.89 16.68
N ILE A 139 9.02 -25.55 17.77
CA ILE A 139 7.78 -26.19 18.20
C ILE A 139 6.68 -25.17 18.52
N ASP A 140 5.41 -25.60 18.47
CA ASP A 140 4.25 -24.80 18.88
C ASP A 140 3.48 -25.40 20.08
N LYS A 141 2.41 -24.70 20.50
CA LYS A 141 1.49 -25.16 21.57
C LYS A 141 0.61 -26.34 21.16
N ASN A 142 0.53 -26.66 19.86
CA ASN A 142 -0.30 -27.75 19.34
C ASN A 142 0.51 -29.03 19.11
N ASN A 143 1.66 -29.14 19.76
CA ASN A 143 2.55 -30.30 19.71
C ASN A 143 3.19 -30.55 18.34
N ASN A 144 3.29 -29.54 17.48
CA ASN A 144 3.92 -29.66 16.16
C ASN A 144 5.40 -29.29 16.23
N ILE A 145 6.21 -30.03 15.48
CA ILE A 145 7.61 -29.75 15.23
C ILE A 145 7.75 -29.30 13.78
N TYR A 146 8.30 -28.12 13.57
CA TYR A 146 8.45 -27.49 12.25
C TYR A 146 9.82 -27.72 11.66
N LYS A 147 9.86 -27.74 10.32
CA LYS A 147 11.10 -27.70 9.56
C LYS A 147 11.81 -26.37 9.79
N SER A 148 13.05 -26.42 10.26
CA SER A 148 13.83 -25.23 10.62
C SER A 148 14.00 -24.25 9.46
N GLU A 149 14.22 -24.75 8.24
CA GLU A 149 14.37 -23.90 7.07
C GLU A 149 13.12 -23.04 6.83
N ASP A 150 11.93 -23.63 6.96
CA ASP A 150 10.67 -22.92 6.66
C ASP A 150 10.40 -21.79 7.66
N ILE A 151 10.81 -21.98 8.92
CA ILE A 151 10.74 -20.95 9.96
C ILE A 151 11.75 -19.84 9.69
N ILE A 152 12.99 -20.20 9.37
CA ILE A 152 14.07 -19.23 9.09
C ILE A 152 13.73 -18.37 7.85
N TYR A 153 13.11 -18.96 6.82
CA TYR A 153 12.69 -18.26 5.61
C TYR A 153 11.31 -17.58 5.72
N ASN A 154 10.69 -17.59 6.91
CA ASN A 154 9.37 -17.00 7.14
C ASN A 154 8.31 -17.49 6.13
N SER A 155 8.30 -18.80 5.87
CA SER A 155 7.36 -19.45 4.97
C SER A 155 5.93 -19.27 5.50
N LYS A 156 5.00 -18.94 4.59
CA LYS A 156 3.58 -18.77 4.95
C LYS A 156 2.90 -20.06 5.39
N ASN A 157 3.44 -21.21 4.99
CA ASN A 157 2.91 -22.52 5.35
C ASN A 157 4.08 -23.45 5.70
N PRO A 158 4.66 -23.32 6.90
CA PRO A 158 5.83 -24.10 7.29
C PRO A 158 5.47 -25.58 7.47
N GLN A 159 6.33 -26.46 6.98
CA GLN A 159 6.09 -27.89 7.00
C GLN A 159 6.27 -28.46 8.42
N ILE A 160 5.29 -29.25 8.85
CA ILE A 160 5.35 -30.01 10.10
C ILE A 160 6.08 -31.32 9.80
N ILE A 161 7.24 -31.52 10.44
CA ILE A 161 8.07 -32.73 10.26
C ILE A 161 7.70 -33.82 11.24
N ALA A 162 7.20 -33.45 12.41
CA ALA A 162 6.85 -34.39 13.46
C ALA A 162 5.91 -33.77 14.50
N LYS A 163 5.43 -34.60 15.43
CA LYS A 163 4.81 -34.15 16.69
C LYS A 163 5.64 -34.52 17.90
N TYR A 164 5.60 -33.68 18.93
CA TYR A 164 6.24 -33.93 20.21
C TYR A 164 5.21 -34.26 21.31
N GLU A 165 5.65 -34.99 22.33
CA GLU A 165 4.92 -35.18 23.57
C GLU A 165 5.84 -34.93 24.76
N LYS A 166 5.26 -34.44 25.85
CA LYS A 166 5.97 -34.10 27.06
C LYS A 166 5.60 -35.10 28.16
N GLU A 167 6.44 -36.12 28.34
CA GLU A 167 6.32 -37.08 29.44
C GLU A 167 7.34 -36.74 30.54
N ASN A 168 6.87 -36.56 31.78
CA ASN A 168 7.72 -36.32 32.95
C ASN A 168 8.76 -35.19 32.76
N GLY A 169 8.38 -34.13 32.04
CA GLY A 169 9.25 -32.98 31.78
C GLY A 169 10.26 -33.16 30.64
N LYS A 170 10.30 -34.35 30.00
CA LYS A 170 11.15 -34.62 28.83
C LYS A 170 10.31 -34.61 27.56
N TYR A 171 10.81 -33.91 26.54
CA TYR A 171 10.20 -33.86 25.22
C TYR A 171 10.64 -35.08 24.41
N LYS A 172 9.69 -35.77 23.78
CA LYS A 172 9.93 -36.93 22.91
C LYS A 172 9.19 -36.77 21.59
N PHE A 173 9.70 -37.42 20.54
CA PHE A 173 9.01 -37.55 19.26
C PHE A 173 7.88 -38.59 19.36
N VAL A 174 6.70 -38.26 18.83
CA VAL A 174 5.55 -39.18 18.79
C VAL A 174 5.36 -39.73 17.37
N ASN A 175 5.19 -38.82 16.41
CA ASN A 175 4.98 -39.17 15.00
C ASN A 175 5.98 -38.42 14.15
N SER A 176 6.76 -39.13 13.35
CA SER A 176 7.60 -38.57 12.29
C SER A 176 6.86 -38.65 10.96
N TYR A 177 6.63 -37.50 10.34
CA TYR A 177 6.12 -37.43 8.97
C TYR A 177 7.32 -37.32 8.04
N THR A 178 7.96 -38.45 7.77
CA THR A 178 8.90 -38.54 6.64
C THR A 178 8.10 -38.53 5.34
N ASN A 179 8.47 -37.63 4.44
CA ASN A 179 8.38 -37.94 3.01
C ASN A 179 9.50 -38.90 2.65
#